data_AF-A0A661NSC9-F1
#
_entry.id   AF-A0A661NSC9-F1
#
_cell.length_a   1.000
_cell.length_b   1.000
_cell.length_c   1.000
_cell.angle_alpha   90.00
_cell.angle_beta   90.00
_cell.angle_gamma   90.00
#
_symmetry.space_group_name_H-M   'P 1'
#
loop_
_entity.id
_entity.type
_entity.pdbx_description
1 polymer ?
#
loop_
_entity_poly.entity_id
_entity_poly.type
_entity_poly.pdbx_seq_one_letter_code
_entity_poly.pdbx_strand_id
1 'polypeptide(L)'
;MQNLRDKLLKAGLVDRKKKKKIEHQQRLARQGRKPDDAEAERQRQERYLRQLEEKKRRDRARQQAEQARRRQEAELAARQQQEQRQRQRQEAERERRRRQARRILAGNMFLPARPGPVAFHFVSRSGGIRRLMLSTGLVHDLSRGLLAICQLPARDRERIGLVRRDVARQLLELDAGLVRFFVTEDEEPLVGLPPVEAAAPPSGSPRTLFHLSARAGAGERRER
;
A
#
# COMPACT_ATOMS: atom_id res chain seq x y z
N MET A 1 -52.08 12.67 71.86
CA MET A 1 -51.12 13.61 71.22
C MET A 1 -51.89 14.75 70.56
N GLN A 2 -51.65 16.02 70.95
CA GLN A 2 -52.39 17.18 70.41
C GLN A 2 -52.04 17.46 68.95
N ASN A 3 -53.06 17.65 68.12
CA ASN A 3 -52.96 17.85 66.67
C ASN A 3 -52.24 19.18 66.36
N LEU A 4 -51.36 19.20 65.35
CA LEU A 4 -50.50 20.36 65.03
C LEU A 4 -51.30 21.65 64.84
N ARG A 5 -52.51 21.55 64.28
CA ARG A 5 -53.42 22.68 64.03
C ARG A 5 -53.96 23.31 65.31
N ASP A 6 -54.23 22.51 66.33
CA ASP A 6 -54.71 23.03 67.62
C ASP A 6 -53.59 23.71 68.40
N LYS A 7 -52.35 23.24 68.24
CA LYS A 7 -51.16 23.95 68.74
C LYS A 7 -50.98 25.30 68.05
N LEU A 8 -51.18 25.38 66.72
CA LEU A 8 -51.09 26.63 65.96
C LEU A 8 -52.19 27.65 66.33
N LEU A 9 -53.40 27.20 66.67
CA LEU A 9 -54.43 28.09 67.23
C LEU A 9 -54.13 28.56 68.63
N LYS A 10 -53.62 27.66 69.49
CA LYS A 10 -53.27 27.99 70.87
C LYS A 10 -52.08 28.95 70.93
N ALA A 11 -51.18 28.88 69.95
CA ALA A 11 -50.08 29.81 69.75
C ALA A 11 -50.49 31.15 69.09
N GLY A 12 -51.77 31.34 68.74
CA GLY A 12 -52.27 32.59 68.14
C GLY A 12 -51.87 32.83 66.68
N LEU A 13 -51.16 31.89 66.04
CA LEU A 13 -50.74 32.03 64.64
C LEU A 13 -51.87 31.87 63.62
N VAL A 14 -53.00 31.27 64.01
CA VAL A 14 -54.14 31.02 63.11
C VAL A 14 -55.44 31.46 63.76
N ASP A 15 -56.20 32.31 63.06
CA ASP A 15 -57.50 32.78 63.52
C ASP A 15 -58.54 31.63 63.58
N ARG A 16 -59.37 31.64 64.64
CA ARG A 16 -60.51 30.72 64.79
C ARG A 16 -61.45 30.72 63.58
N LYS A 17 -61.61 31.87 62.92
CA LYS A 17 -62.39 32.02 61.68
C LYS A 17 -61.76 31.27 60.50
N LYS A 18 -60.43 31.34 60.35
CA LYS A 18 -59.69 30.61 59.31
C LYS A 18 -59.71 29.10 59.56
N LYS A 19 -59.60 28.67 60.82
CA LYS A 19 -59.76 27.25 61.20
C LYS A 19 -61.12 26.70 60.77
N LYS A 20 -62.20 27.38 61.19
CA LYS A 20 -63.56 26.94 60.87
C LYS A 20 -63.83 26.96 59.37
N LYS A 21 -63.29 27.95 58.63
CA LYS A 21 -63.36 27.97 57.17
C LYS A 21 -62.65 26.76 56.55
N ILE A 22 -61.43 26.45 56.98
CA ILE A 22 -60.66 25.29 56.46
C ILE A 22 -61.32 23.96 56.83
N GLU A 23 -61.86 23.82 58.06
CA GLU A 23 -62.61 22.64 58.48
C GLU A 23 -63.92 22.49 57.71
N HIS A 24 -64.63 23.59 57.48
CA HIS A 24 -65.86 23.59 56.68
C HIS A 24 -65.57 23.25 55.22
N GLN A 25 -64.49 23.80 54.63
CA GLN A 25 -64.03 23.46 53.28
C GLN A 25 -63.59 22.00 53.19
N GLN A 26 -62.91 21.46 54.21
CA GLN A 26 -62.55 20.03 54.28
C GLN A 26 -63.78 19.14 54.44
N ARG A 27 -64.79 19.59 55.18
CA ARG A 27 -66.05 18.83 55.37
C ARG A 27 -66.89 18.81 54.09
N LEU A 28 -66.98 19.94 53.38
CA LEU A 28 -67.62 20.03 52.06
C LEU A 28 -66.86 19.19 51.01
N ALA A 29 -65.54 19.22 51.00
CA ALA A 29 -64.71 18.38 50.11
C ALA A 29 -64.85 16.87 50.41
N ARG A 30 -65.17 16.48 51.65
CA ARG A 30 -65.45 15.10 52.04
C ARG A 30 -66.89 14.67 51.75
N GLN A 31 -67.86 15.59 51.82
CA GLN A 31 -69.27 15.33 51.52
C GLN A 31 -69.59 15.36 50.02
N GLY A 32 -68.77 16.04 49.20
CA GLY A 32 -69.00 16.17 47.75
C GLY A 32 -68.34 15.11 46.86
N ARG A 33 -67.51 14.21 47.40
CA ARG A 33 -66.90 13.11 46.64
C ARG A 33 -67.84 11.92 46.60
N LYS A 34 -68.56 11.74 45.49
CA LYS A 34 -69.29 10.50 45.21
C LYS A 34 -68.28 9.37 44.91
N PRO A 35 -68.58 8.11 45.25
CA PRO A 35 -67.67 6.99 44.97
C PRO A 35 -67.30 6.87 43.48
N ASP A 36 -68.23 7.17 42.57
CA ASP A 36 -68.01 7.20 41.11
C ASP A 36 -66.96 8.23 40.67
N ASP A 37 -66.86 9.39 41.34
CA ASP A 37 -65.86 10.42 41.02
C ASP A 37 -64.45 10.01 41.49
N ALA A 38 -64.37 9.27 42.61
CA ALA A 38 -63.11 8.74 43.12
C ALA A 38 -62.55 7.61 42.23
N GLU A 39 -63.42 6.78 41.67
CA GLU A 39 -63.04 5.75 40.68
C GLU A 39 -62.62 6.37 39.35
N ALA A 40 -63.32 7.41 38.88
CA ALA A 40 -62.93 8.17 37.70
C ALA A 40 -61.57 8.88 37.87
N GLU A 41 -61.27 9.44 39.05
CA GLU A 41 -59.95 10.01 39.36
C GLU A 41 -58.84 8.94 39.35
N ARG A 42 -59.10 7.76 39.91
CA ARG A 42 -58.14 6.63 39.90
C ARG A 42 -57.85 6.14 38.47
N GLN A 43 -58.88 5.98 37.64
CA GLN A 43 -58.70 5.61 36.23
C GLN A 43 -57.92 6.66 35.44
N ARG A 44 -58.13 7.95 35.71
CA ARG A 44 -57.33 9.04 35.10
C ARG A 44 -55.87 8.99 35.55
N GLN A 45 -55.61 8.72 36.83
CA GLN A 45 -54.25 8.54 37.35
C GLN A 45 -53.56 7.32 36.74
N GLU A 46 -54.22 6.17 36.65
CA GLU A 46 -53.65 4.98 36.01
C GLU A 46 -53.34 5.20 34.53
N ARG A 47 -54.25 5.84 33.78
CA ARG A 47 -54.00 6.20 32.38
C ARG A 47 -52.80 7.13 32.24
N TYR A 48 -52.67 8.12 33.13
CA TYR A 48 -51.53 9.04 33.15
C TYR A 48 -50.20 8.31 33.47
N LEU A 49 -50.21 7.40 34.44
CA LEU A 49 -49.05 6.58 34.78
C LEU A 49 -48.64 5.66 33.62
N ARG A 50 -49.61 4.99 32.97
CA ARG A 50 -49.34 4.17 31.77
C ARG A 50 -48.73 4.99 30.63
N GLN A 51 -49.26 6.18 30.37
CA GLN A 51 -48.69 7.09 29.36
C GLN A 51 -47.26 7.54 29.71
N LEU A 52 -46.98 7.80 31.00
CA LEU A 52 -45.63 8.12 31.47
C LEU A 52 -44.66 6.95 31.31
N GLU A 53 -45.08 5.72 31.62
CA GLU A 53 -44.28 4.51 31.43
C GLU A 53 -44.00 4.23 29.96
N GLU A 54 -45.00 4.35 29.10
CA GLU A 54 -44.85 4.18 27.65
C GLU A 54 -43.90 5.23 27.07
N LYS A 55 -44.02 6.50 27.49
CA LYS A 55 -43.11 7.57 27.10
C LYS A 55 -41.68 7.27 27.56
N LYS A 56 -41.48 6.88 28.83
CA LYS A 56 -40.16 6.47 29.34
C LYS A 56 -39.58 5.28 28.58
N ARG A 57 -40.39 4.28 28.24
CA ARG A 57 -39.96 3.10 27.47
C ARG A 57 -39.55 3.50 26.06
N ARG A 58 -40.32 4.38 25.41
CA ARG A 58 -40.01 4.92 24.08
C ARG A 58 -38.72 5.75 24.09
N ASP A 59 -38.52 6.58 25.11
CA ASP A 59 -37.32 7.39 25.26
C ASP A 59 -36.07 6.53 25.52
N ARG A 60 -36.19 5.48 26.37
CA ARG A 60 -35.12 4.49 26.56
C ARG A 60 -34.80 3.74 25.28
N ALA A 61 -35.81 3.30 24.54
CA ALA A 61 -35.61 2.61 23.26
C ALA A 61 -34.91 3.53 22.23
N ARG A 62 -35.28 4.82 22.19
CA ARG A 62 -34.62 5.83 21.36
C ARG A 62 -33.16 6.01 21.75
N GLN A 63 -32.87 6.16 23.04
CA GLN A 63 -31.50 6.30 23.55
C GLN A 63 -30.65 5.05 23.23
N GLN A 64 -31.21 3.85 23.38
CA GLN A 64 -30.52 2.61 23.03
C GLN A 64 -30.24 2.52 21.52
N ALA A 65 -31.21 2.87 20.68
CA ALA A 65 -31.02 2.89 19.22
C ALA A 65 -29.96 3.91 18.79
N GLU A 66 -29.96 5.10 19.40
CA GLU A 66 -28.95 6.13 19.14
C GLU A 66 -27.56 5.70 19.60
N GLN A 67 -27.44 5.08 20.78
CA GLN A 67 -26.19 4.52 21.26
C GLN A 67 -25.68 3.39 20.36
N ALA A 68 -26.56 2.51 19.88
CA ALA A 68 -26.20 1.44 18.95
C ALA A 68 -25.67 2.02 17.62
N ARG A 69 -26.33 3.05 17.08
CA ARG A 69 -25.86 3.76 15.88
C ARG A 69 -24.49 4.42 16.09
N ARG A 70 -24.31 5.15 17.18
CA ARG A 70 -23.02 5.78 17.53
C ARG A 70 -21.90 4.75 17.69
N ARG A 71 -22.20 3.59 18.29
CA ARG A 71 -21.23 2.48 18.41
C ARG A 71 -20.86 1.91 17.04
N GLN A 72 -21.84 1.67 16.17
CA GLN A 72 -21.60 1.19 14.81
C GLN A 72 -20.78 2.19 14.00
N GLU A 73 -21.12 3.47 14.04
CA GLU A 73 -20.37 4.54 13.36
C GLU A 73 -18.93 4.64 13.88
N ALA A 74 -18.74 4.59 15.21
CA ALA A 74 -17.41 4.61 15.80
C ALA A 74 -16.58 3.37 15.41
N GLU A 75 -17.20 2.19 15.31
CA GLU A 75 -16.52 0.97 14.88
C GLU A 75 -16.10 1.05 13.41
N LEU A 76 -16.99 1.51 12.52
CA LEU A 76 -16.69 1.72 11.11
C LEU A 76 -15.58 2.76 10.92
N ALA A 77 -15.64 3.88 11.65
CA ALA A 77 -14.60 4.90 11.64
C ALA A 77 -13.26 4.35 12.15
N ALA A 78 -13.27 3.55 13.21
CA ALA A 78 -12.05 2.91 13.74
C ALA A 78 -11.44 1.94 12.73
N ARG A 79 -12.25 1.12 12.05
CA ARG A 79 -11.80 0.22 10.98
C ARG A 79 -11.19 0.98 9.81
N GLN A 80 -11.87 2.01 9.31
CA GLN A 80 -11.35 2.86 8.23
C GLN A 80 -10.02 3.53 8.61
N GLN A 81 -9.91 4.05 9.82
CA GLN A 81 -8.65 4.63 10.30
C GLN A 81 -7.54 3.59 10.42
N GLN A 82 -7.85 2.36 10.86
CA GLN A 82 -6.86 1.28 10.92
C GLN A 82 -6.35 0.92 9.52
N GLU A 83 -7.24 0.76 8.55
CA GLU A 83 -6.87 0.48 7.15
C GLU A 83 -6.02 1.61 6.56
N GLN A 84 -6.41 2.88 6.76
CA GLN A 84 -5.61 4.02 6.30
C GLN A 84 -4.22 4.03 6.93
N ARG A 85 -4.11 3.79 8.24
CA ARG A 85 -2.79 3.70 8.92
C ARG A 85 -1.96 2.55 8.37
N GLN A 86 -2.56 1.40 8.07
CA GLN A 86 -1.85 0.27 7.47
C GLN A 86 -1.36 0.60 6.07
N ARG A 87 -2.20 1.19 5.21
CA ARG A 87 -1.82 1.63 3.85
C ARG A 87 -0.67 2.64 3.90
N GLN A 88 -0.79 3.66 4.75
CA GLN A 88 0.26 4.67 4.94
C GLN A 88 1.58 4.04 5.40
N ARG A 89 1.54 3.06 6.31
CA ARG A 89 2.74 2.33 6.75
C ARG A 89 3.38 1.54 5.60
N GLN A 90 2.58 0.82 4.83
CA GLN A 90 3.07 0.05 3.67
C GLN A 90 3.66 0.97 2.59
N GLU A 91 3.00 2.09 2.29
CA GLU A 91 3.48 3.09 1.34
C GLU A 91 4.79 3.73 1.80
N ALA A 92 4.87 4.12 3.08
CA ALA A 92 6.09 4.67 3.66
C ALA A 92 7.25 3.66 3.65
N GLU A 93 6.97 2.38 3.91
CA GLU A 93 7.98 1.32 3.83
C GLU A 93 8.46 1.11 2.39
N ARG A 94 7.54 1.04 1.42
CA ARG A 94 7.87 0.95 -0.01
C ARG A 94 8.70 2.14 -0.45
N GLU A 95 8.35 3.34 0.00
CA GLU A 95 9.11 4.56 -0.32
C GLU A 95 10.51 4.54 0.31
N ARG A 96 10.64 4.08 1.56
CA ARG A 96 11.95 3.89 2.22
C ARG A 96 12.83 2.91 1.45
N ARG A 97 12.28 1.75 1.05
CA ARG A 97 12.99 0.76 0.23
C ARG A 97 13.45 1.35 -1.10
N ARG A 98 12.56 2.08 -1.81
CA ARG A 98 12.90 2.77 -3.07
C ARG A 98 13.99 3.82 -2.88
N ARG A 99 13.93 4.63 -1.83
CA ARG A 99 14.95 5.65 -1.52
C ARG A 99 16.30 4.99 -1.21
N GLN A 100 16.30 3.89 -0.45
CA GLN A 100 17.49 3.10 -0.17
C GLN A 100 18.10 2.51 -1.45
N ALA A 101 17.28 1.89 -2.31
CA ALA A 101 17.73 1.34 -3.60
C ALA A 101 18.37 2.42 -4.47
N ARG A 102 17.75 3.61 -4.57
CA ARG A 102 18.32 4.75 -5.30
C ARG A 102 19.67 5.21 -4.75
N ARG A 103 19.83 5.23 -3.42
CA ARG A 103 21.09 5.61 -2.77
C ARG A 103 22.20 4.60 -3.09
N ILE A 104 21.90 3.30 -2.97
CA ILE A 104 22.84 2.22 -3.31
C ILE A 104 23.24 2.31 -4.79
N LEU A 105 22.27 2.48 -5.69
CA LEU A 105 22.53 2.61 -7.12
C LEU A 105 23.40 3.84 -7.41
N ALA A 106 23.05 5.01 -6.86
CA ALA A 106 23.79 6.24 -7.11
C ALA A 106 25.27 6.17 -6.66
N GLY A 107 25.58 5.42 -5.60
CA GLY A 107 26.95 5.25 -5.09
C GLY A 107 27.78 4.20 -5.84
N ASN A 108 27.16 3.21 -6.47
CA ASN A 108 27.85 2.06 -7.09
C ASN A 108 27.78 2.06 -8.62
N MET A 109 27.02 2.97 -9.23
CA MET A 109 26.86 3.07 -10.67
C MET A 109 28.09 3.72 -11.31
N PHE A 110 28.60 3.09 -12.37
CA PHE A 110 29.71 3.62 -13.15
C PHE A 110 29.44 3.51 -14.67
N LEU A 111 30.09 4.38 -15.43
CA LEU A 111 30.22 4.27 -16.89
C LEU A 111 31.69 4.23 -17.25
N PRO A 112 32.09 3.47 -18.28
CA PRO A 112 33.44 3.58 -18.81
C PRO A 112 33.67 5.00 -19.35
N ALA A 113 34.81 5.60 -18.99
CA ALA A 113 35.17 6.96 -19.43
C ALA A 113 35.38 7.04 -20.95
N ARG A 114 35.78 5.93 -21.58
CA ARG A 114 35.94 5.82 -23.03
C ARG A 114 34.85 4.92 -23.59
N PRO A 115 34.09 5.36 -24.61
CA PRO A 115 33.14 4.49 -25.30
C PRO A 115 33.90 3.38 -26.00
N GLY A 116 33.40 2.15 -25.90
CA GLY A 116 33.96 1.02 -26.65
C GLY A 116 33.36 0.89 -28.05
N PRO A 117 33.85 -0.05 -28.87
CA PRO A 117 33.41 -0.21 -30.26
C PRO A 117 32.05 -0.91 -30.41
N VAL A 118 31.51 -1.55 -29.36
CA VAL A 118 30.29 -2.36 -29.44
C VAL A 118 29.08 -1.59 -28.93
N ALA A 119 28.01 -1.52 -29.73
CA ALA A 119 26.75 -0.93 -29.32
C ALA A 119 25.85 -1.99 -28.65
N PHE A 120 25.66 -1.88 -27.34
CA PHE A 120 24.74 -2.73 -26.59
C PHE A 120 23.36 -2.08 -26.50
N HIS A 121 22.32 -2.77 -26.95
CA HIS A 121 20.94 -2.27 -26.97
C HIS A 121 20.15 -2.80 -25.78
N PHE A 122 19.31 -1.96 -25.17
CA PHE A 122 18.45 -2.34 -24.05
C PHE A 122 17.19 -1.47 -24.01
N VAL A 123 16.17 -1.95 -23.30
CA VAL A 123 14.89 -1.24 -23.15
C VAL A 123 14.97 -0.28 -21.96
N SER A 124 14.64 0.99 -22.20
CA SER A 124 14.56 2.01 -21.14
C SER A 124 13.29 1.85 -20.32
N ARG A 125 13.23 2.56 -19.18
CA ARG A 125 12.00 2.68 -18.38
C ARG A 125 10.80 3.22 -19.16
N SER A 126 11.03 4.09 -20.15
CA SER A 126 9.98 4.66 -21.00
C SER A 126 9.53 3.72 -22.12
N GLY A 127 10.12 2.53 -22.24
CA GLY A 127 9.82 1.55 -23.30
C GLY A 127 10.61 1.76 -24.60
N GLY A 128 11.44 2.80 -24.69
CA GLY A 128 12.28 3.06 -25.85
C GLY A 128 13.55 2.22 -25.84
N ILE A 129 14.00 1.77 -27.02
CA ILE A 129 15.29 1.10 -27.16
C ILE A 129 16.40 2.15 -27.11
N ARG A 130 17.32 2.00 -26.15
CA ARG A 130 18.52 2.84 -26.02
C ARG A 130 19.77 1.98 -26.25
N ARG A 131 20.89 2.64 -26.55
CA ARG A 131 22.19 1.97 -26.77
C ARG A 131 23.28 2.55 -25.88
N LEU A 132 24.21 1.69 -25.45
CA LEU A 132 25.46 2.04 -24.79
C LEU A 132 26.65 1.58 -25.63
N MET A 133 27.65 2.43 -25.78
CA MET A 133 28.91 2.07 -26.41
C MET A 133 29.86 1.46 -25.38
N LEU A 134 30.02 0.14 -25.41
CA LEU A 134 30.77 -0.64 -24.44
C LEU A 134 31.96 -1.36 -25.09
N SER A 135 32.97 -1.66 -24.29
CA SER A 135 34.08 -2.50 -24.73
C SER A 135 33.62 -3.96 -24.81
N THR A 136 34.30 -4.77 -25.63
CA THR A 136 33.99 -6.19 -25.80
C THR A 136 34.02 -6.94 -24.46
N GLY A 137 34.97 -6.61 -23.56
CA GLY A 137 35.03 -7.17 -22.21
C GLY A 137 33.79 -6.86 -21.37
N LEU A 138 33.32 -5.61 -21.36
CA LEU A 138 32.12 -5.24 -20.61
C LEU A 138 30.84 -5.89 -21.17
N VAL A 139 30.74 -6.06 -22.48
CA VAL A 139 29.60 -6.76 -23.11
C VAL A 139 29.59 -8.24 -22.70
N HIS A 140 30.77 -8.85 -22.64
CA HIS A 140 30.91 -10.23 -22.20
C HIS A 140 30.64 -10.41 -20.69
N ASP A 141 31.02 -9.42 -19.87
CA ASP A 141 30.65 -9.41 -18.45
C ASP A 141 29.14 -9.23 -18.25
N LEU A 142 28.49 -8.43 -19.10
CA LEU A 142 27.03 -8.30 -19.15
C LEU A 142 26.35 -9.62 -19.56
N SER A 143 26.85 -10.31 -20.58
CA SER A 143 26.26 -11.57 -21.05
C SER A 143 26.43 -12.71 -20.04
N ARG A 144 27.50 -12.69 -19.25
CA ARG A 144 27.73 -13.63 -18.13
C ARG A 144 26.99 -13.26 -16.84
N GLY A 145 26.26 -12.15 -16.81
CA GLY A 145 25.57 -11.67 -15.60
C GLY A 145 26.52 -11.16 -14.50
N LEU A 146 27.78 -10.82 -14.83
CA LEU A 146 28.72 -10.19 -13.90
C LEU A 146 28.44 -8.69 -13.73
N LEU A 147 27.85 -8.08 -14.76
CA LEU A 147 27.38 -6.70 -14.75
C LEU A 147 25.88 -6.65 -15.04
N ALA A 148 25.26 -5.54 -14.64
CA ALA A 148 23.89 -5.21 -14.98
C ALA A 148 23.80 -3.76 -15.48
N ILE A 149 22.83 -3.51 -16.36
CA ILE A 149 22.46 -2.15 -16.77
C ILE A 149 21.34 -1.68 -15.84
N CYS A 150 21.59 -0.58 -15.15
CA CYS A 150 20.62 0.07 -14.27
C CYS A 150 20.31 1.49 -14.75
N GLN A 151 19.13 1.96 -14.37
CA GLN A 151 18.62 3.26 -14.74
C GLN A 151 18.13 4.01 -13.51
N LEU A 152 18.80 5.12 -13.20
CA LEU A 152 18.41 6.02 -12.11
C LEU A 152 17.50 7.13 -12.65
N PRO A 153 16.22 7.19 -12.24
CA PRO A 153 15.34 8.28 -12.61
C PRO A 153 15.78 9.57 -11.89
N ALA A 154 16.13 10.59 -12.65
CA ALA A 154 16.38 11.95 -12.14
C ALA A 154 15.40 12.94 -12.81
N ARG A 155 15.27 14.14 -12.24
CA ARG A 155 14.30 15.14 -12.70
C ARG A 155 14.55 15.61 -14.14
N ASP A 156 15.82 15.77 -14.53
CA ASP A 156 16.17 16.36 -15.82
C ASP A 156 16.56 15.30 -16.86
N ARG A 157 17.43 14.36 -16.49
CA ARG A 157 17.90 13.29 -17.38
C ARG A 157 18.09 11.99 -16.63
N GLU A 158 17.54 10.92 -17.19
CA GLU A 158 17.76 9.56 -16.70
C GLU A 158 19.26 9.22 -16.79
N ARG A 159 19.86 8.86 -15.66
CA ARG A 159 21.23 8.38 -15.64
C ARG A 159 21.21 6.88 -15.84
N ILE A 160 21.79 6.43 -16.93
CA ILE A 160 22.03 5.01 -17.21
C ILE A 160 23.43 4.69 -16.74
N GLY A 161 23.64 3.50 -16.20
CA GLY A 161 24.98 2.98 -15.99
C GLY A 161 25.06 1.52 -15.62
N LEU A 162 26.30 1.07 -15.45
CA LEU A 162 26.63 -0.30 -15.12
C LEU A 162 26.79 -0.43 -13.61
N VAL A 163 26.36 -1.58 -13.10
CA VAL A 163 26.61 -1.99 -11.71
C VAL A 163 27.11 -3.43 -11.69
N ARG A 164 27.83 -3.78 -10.62
CA ARG A 164 28.29 -5.16 -10.38
C ARG A 164 27.13 -6.08 -10.02
N ARG A 165 27.32 -7.38 -10.25
CA ARG A 165 26.38 -8.46 -9.92
C ARG A 165 25.81 -8.38 -8.50
N ASP A 166 26.68 -8.20 -7.52
CA ASP A 166 26.27 -8.18 -6.10
C ASP A 166 25.26 -7.05 -5.81
N VAL A 167 25.53 -5.87 -6.39
CA VAL A 167 24.67 -4.69 -6.28
C VAL A 167 23.38 -4.89 -7.09
N ALA A 168 23.47 -5.49 -8.29
CA ALA A 168 22.31 -5.79 -9.11
C ALA A 168 21.31 -6.70 -8.38
N ARG A 169 21.80 -7.77 -7.72
CA ARG A 169 20.97 -8.66 -6.90
C ARG A 169 20.31 -7.91 -5.74
N GLN A 170 21.07 -7.10 -5.02
CA GLN A 170 20.53 -6.27 -3.94
C GLN A 170 19.45 -5.29 -4.44
N LEU A 171 19.64 -4.72 -5.64
CA LEU A 171 18.67 -3.81 -6.25
C LEU A 171 17.41 -4.54 -6.71
N LEU A 172 17.49 -5.78 -7.20
CA LEU A 172 16.31 -6.57 -7.55
C LEU A 172 15.41 -6.85 -6.34
N GLU A 173 16.01 -7.14 -5.19
CA GLU A 173 15.27 -7.37 -3.93
C GLU A 173 14.59 -6.09 -3.40
N LEU A 174 15.24 -4.94 -3.54
CA LEU A 174 14.74 -3.67 -3.02
C LEU A 174 13.76 -2.96 -3.98
N ASP A 175 14.13 -2.87 -5.25
CA ASP A 175 13.37 -2.21 -6.32
C ASP A 175 13.83 -2.70 -7.71
N ALA A 176 13.21 -3.79 -8.19
CA ALA A 176 13.42 -4.31 -9.55
C ALA A 176 13.17 -3.25 -10.65
N GLY A 177 12.41 -2.19 -10.35
CA GLY A 177 12.15 -1.07 -11.24
C GLY A 177 13.36 -0.21 -11.60
N LEU A 178 14.54 -0.47 -11.02
CA LEU A 178 15.81 0.21 -11.34
C LEU A 178 16.72 -0.60 -12.27
N VAL A 179 16.58 -1.92 -12.30
CA VAL A 179 17.39 -2.83 -13.14
C VAL A 179 16.72 -2.93 -14.51
N ARG A 180 17.48 -2.75 -15.60
CA ARG A 180 16.98 -2.83 -17.00
C ARG A 180 17.43 -4.09 -17.70
N PHE A 181 18.66 -4.51 -17.45
CA PHE A 181 19.22 -5.71 -18.03
C PHE A 181 20.12 -6.37 -17.00
N PHE A 182 19.85 -7.64 -16.69
CA PHE A 182 20.67 -8.46 -15.83
C PHE A 182 20.39 -9.92 -16.16
N VAL A 183 21.43 -10.67 -16.51
CA VAL A 183 21.32 -12.10 -16.77
C VAL A 183 21.43 -12.83 -15.44
N THR A 184 20.32 -13.42 -14.99
CA THR A 184 20.29 -14.34 -13.85
C THR A 184 20.54 -15.75 -14.33
N GLU A 185 21.29 -16.55 -13.56
CA GLU A 185 21.62 -17.95 -13.91
C GLU A 185 20.39 -18.87 -14.00
N ASP A 186 19.22 -18.38 -13.57
CA ASP A 186 17.95 -19.10 -13.58
C ASP A 186 17.14 -18.91 -14.87
N GLU A 187 17.58 -18.04 -15.80
CA GLU A 187 16.93 -17.92 -17.12
C GLU A 187 17.71 -18.74 -18.15
N GLU A 188 17.14 -19.86 -18.60
CA GLU A 188 17.59 -20.50 -19.83
C GLU A 188 17.63 -19.45 -20.94
N PRO A 189 18.73 -19.34 -21.70
CA PRO A 189 18.84 -18.32 -22.73
C PRO A 189 17.71 -18.50 -23.75
N LEU A 190 16.76 -17.56 -23.76
CA LEU A 190 15.65 -17.47 -24.73
C LEU A 190 16.12 -17.43 -26.20
N VAL A 191 17.42 -17.21 -26.42
CA VAL A 191 18.07 -17.36 -27.71
C VAL A 191 19.13 -18.44 -27.56
N GLY A 192 18.75 -19.67 -27.90
CA GLY A 192 19.72 -20.67 -28.33
C GLY A 192 20.44 -20.12 -29.55
N LEU A 193 21.56 -19.45 -29.34
CA LEU A 193 22.52 -19.23 -30.42
C LEU A 193 22.78 -20.62 -31.00
N PRO A 194 22.55 -20.85 -32.31
CA PRO A 194 22.90 -22.12 -32.90
C PRO A 194 24.39 -22.37 -32.57
N PRO A 195 24.75 -23.62 -32.22
CA PRO A 195 26.16 -23.94 -32.01
C PRO A 195 26.93 -23.40 -33.22
N VAL A 196 28.01 -22.66 -32.96
CA VAL A 196 28.94 -22.31 -34.02
C VAL A 196 29.46 -23.63 -34.55
N GLU A 197 28.85 -24.12 -35.63
CA GLU A 197 29.40 -25.22 -36.40
C GLU A 197 30.79 -24.76 -36.79
N ALA A 198 31.80 -25.33 -36.12
CA ALA A 198 33.17 -25.22 -36.56
C ALA A 198 33.16 -25.76 -37.99
N ALA A 199 33.20 -24.87 -38.97
CA ALA A 199 33.27 -25.22 -40.38
C ALA A 199 34.36 -26.28 -40.50
N ALA A 200 33.98 -27.47 -40.95
CA ALA A 200 34.91 -28.55 -41.17
C ALA A 200 36.10 -28.02 -41.99
N PRO A 201 37.35 -28.31 -41.60
CA PRO A 201 38.50 -27.87 -42.38
C PRO A 201 38.31 -28.39 -43.81
N PRO A 202 38.60 -27.57 -44.84
CA PRO A 202 38.41 -27.99 -46.22
C PRO A 202 39.18 -29.29 -46.44
N SER A 203 38.45 -30.35 -46.77
CA SER A 203 39.00 -31.66 -47.07
C SER A 203 39.91 -31.52 -48.28
N GLY A 204 41.22 -31.46 -48.02
CA GLY A 204 42.24 -31.49 -49.06
C GLY A 204 42.17 -32.81 -49.80
N SER A 205 41.94 -32.75 -51.12
CA SER A 205 42.32 -33.83 -52.02
C SER A 205 43.66 -33.46 -52.65
N PRO A 206 44.72 -34.28 -52.50
CA PRO A 206 45.99 -34.02 -53.16
C PRO A 206 45.87 -34.47 -54.61
N ARG A 207 45.75 -33.53 -55.55
CA ARG A 207 45.99 -33.83 -56.96
C ARG A 207 47.49 -33.75 -57.25
N THR A 208 48.11 -34.92 -57.18
CA THR A 208 49.35 -35.29 -57.84
C THR A 208 49.35 -34.87 -59.31
N LEU A 209 50.31 -34.05 -59.72
CA LEU A 209 50.81 -33.97 -61.10
C LEU A 209 52.31 -33.63 -61.03
N PHE A 210 53.13 -34.64 -60.76
CA PHE A 210 54.51 -34.67 -61.23
C PHE A 210 54.47 -35.21 -62.66
N HIS A 211 54.90 -34.41 -63.62
CA HIS A 211 55.55 -34.92 -64.82
C HIS A 211 56.86 -34.16 -65.04
N LEU A 212 57.92 -34.80 -64.57
CA LEU A 212 59.28 -34.61 -65.04
C LEU A 212 59.31 -35.03 -66.53
N SER A 213 59.76 -34.15 -67.41
CA SER A 213 60.43 -34.56 -68.64
C SER A 213 61.68 -33.70 -68.83
N ALA A 214 62.80 -34.39 -68.80
CA ALA A 214 64.11 -33.87 -69.11
C ALA A 214 64.23 -33.63 -70.62
N ARG A 215 64.92 -32.55 -71.02
CA ARG A 215 65.76 -32.61 -72.21
C ARG A 215 66.96 -31.68 -72.10
N ALA A 216 68.11 -32.33 -72.21
CA ALA A 216 69.45 -31.78 -72.24
C ALA A 216 69.80 -31.16 -73.60
N GLY A 217 70.87 -30.36 -73.59
CA GLY A 217 71.65 -29.93 -74.76
C GLY A 217 71.70 -28.40 -74.87
N ALA A 218 72.78 -27.66 -74.60
CA ALA A 218 74.20 -27.75 -75.01
C ALA A 218 74.53 -26.53 -75.89
N GLY A 219 75.64 -25.85 -75.54
CA GLY A 219 76.33 -24.82 -76.35
C GLY A 219 75.65 -23.45 -76.36
N GLU A 220 76.32 -22.30 -76.42
CA GLU A 220 77.71 -21.90 -76.60
C GLU A 220 77.74 -20.40 -76.19
N ARG A 221 78.67 -19.95 -75.34
CA ARG A 221 79.82 -19.11 -75.73
C ARG A 221 79.48 -17.94 -76.70
N ARG A 222 79.55 -16.69 -76.21
CA ARG A 222 80.64 -15.71 -76.49
C ARG A 222 80.19 -14.25 -76.27
N GLU A 223 81.09 -13.51 -75.61
CA GLU A 223 81.55 -12.13 -75.91
C GLU A 223 80.52 -10.99 -75.78
N ARG A 224 80.78 -9.84 -75.16
CA ARG A 224 81.97 -9.15 -74.66
C ARG A 224 81.52 -8.16 -73.59
#